data_AF-A0A761PJS3-F1
#
_entry.id   AF-A0A761PJS3-F1
#
_cell.length_a   1.000
_cell.length_b   1.000
_cell.length_c   1.000
_cell.angle_alpha   90.00
_cell.angle_beta   90.00
_cell.angle_gamma   90.00
#
_symmetry.space_group_name_H-M   'P 1'
#
loop_
_entity.id
_entity.type
_entity.pdbx_description
1 polymer ?
#
loop_
_entity_poly.entity_id
_entity_poly.type
_entity_poly.pdbx_seq_one_letter_code
_entity_poly.pdbx_strand_id
1 'polypeptide(L)'
;ATQLQSAVVKAMYAATIESALDSEKAFEYIAGMGSAPDDPNNPLTSVMASYARYYATNNIKLGGVRIPHLHPGDELKLQSAQNSDNGYSELEKALLRYIAAGLGVSYEQLSRDYSQVSYSSARASANESWRYFMGQRKFIAGRLATQMFACWLEEALIRGVVTAPRARFSFWEARSSWCRAEWIGAGRMAIDGLKEVQESVMRIEAGLSTYEKELAIMGEDYQEIFRQQVKETQERQQAGLPRPAWIADTWQQQIKNTQKTEETQSAP
;
A
#
# COMPACT_ATOMS: atom_id res chain seq x y z
N ALA A 1 -0.26 10.15 -26.61
CA ALA A 1 0.99 9.42 -26.31
C ALA A 1 1.24 9.54 -24.81
N THR A 2 1.37 8.43 -24.09
CA THR A 2 1.68 8.46 -22.65
C THR A 2 3.06 9.11 -22.44
N GLN A 3 3.29 9.76 -21.30
CA GLN A 3 4.61 10.30 -20.94
C GLN A 3 5.72 9.25 -21.14
N LEU A 4 5.40 7.98 -20.92
CA LEU A 4 6.27 6.83 -21.15
C LEU A 4 6.62 6.61 -22.63
N GLN A 5 5.65 6.71 -23.55
CA GLN A 5 5.94 6.68 -24.99
C GLN A 5 6.82 7.88 -25.40
N SER A 6 6.57 9.07 -24.86
CA SER A 6 7.41 10.24 -25.11
C SER A 6 8.84 10.05 -24.58
N ALA A 7 9.00 9.45 -23.40
CA ALA A 7 10.30 9.13 -22.82
C ALA A 7 11.06 8.07 -23.63
N VAL A 8 10.38 7.01 -24.07
CA VAL A 8 10.96 5.96 -24.93
C VAL A 8 11.40 6.55 -26.28
N VAL A 9 10.55 7.37 -26.91
CA VAL A 9 10.89 8.04 -28.16
C VAL A 9 12.08 8.99 -27.98
N LYS A 10 12.12 9.79 -26.91
CA LYS A 10 13.27 10.66 -26.59
C LYS A 10 14.55 9.87 -26.30
N ALA A 11 14.45 8.69 -25.69
CA ALA A 11 15.59 7.81 -25.47
C ALA A 11 16.09 7.16 -26.77
N MET A 12 15.20 6.91 -27.74
CA MET A 12 15.56 6.36 -29.06
C MET A 12 16.25 7.38 -29.97
N TYR A 13 15.93 8.67 -29.84
CA TYR A 13 16.58 9.76 -30.59
C TYR A 13 17.75 10.35 -29.80
N ALA A 14 18.90 9.68 -29.80
CA ALA A 14 20.10 10.12 -29.06
C ALA A 14 20.90 11.25 -29.75
N ALA A 15 20.80 11.37 -31.09
CA ALA A 15 21.48 12.40 -31.84
C ALA A 15 20.78 12.67 -33.18
N THR A 16 20.62 13.94 -33.53
CA THR A 16 20.14 14.37 -34.85
C THR A 16 21.24 15.17 -35.54
N ILE A 17 21.45 14.91 -36.83
CA ILE A 17 22.35 15.69 -37.67
C ILE A 17 21.48 16.65 -38.48
N GLU A 18 21.67 17.94 -38.28
CA GLU A 18 21.02 18.99 -39.08
C GLU A 18 22.04 19.51 -40.10
N SER A 19 21.63 19.63 -41.36
CA SER A 19 22.46 20.19 -42.43
C SER A 19 21.94 21.58 -42.80
N ALA A 20 22.83 22.58 -42.87
CA ALA A 20 22.49 23.97 -43.15
C ALA A 20 22.30 24.25 -44.67
N LEU A 21 21.62 23.38 -45.40
CA LEU A 21 21.30 23.66 -46.81
C LEU A 21 20.22 24.74 -46.89
N ASP A 22 20.55 25.86 -47.53
CA ASP A 22 19.59 26.91 -47.86
C ASP A 22 18.47 26.36 -48.77
N SER A 23 17.24 26.80 -48.55
CA SER A 23 16.05 26.27 -49.24
C SER A 23 16.14 26.42 -50.75
N GLU A 24 16.82 27.47 -51.22
CA GLU A 24 17.07 27.75 -52.63
C GLU A 24 18.01 26.71 -53.27
N LYS A 25 19.08 26.31 -52.57
CA LYS A 25 20.00 25.25 -53.01
C LYS A 25 19.35 23.88 -52.96
N ALA A 26 18.55 23.60 -51.93
CA ALA A 26 17.77 22.37 -51.85
C ALA A 26 16.79 22.21 -53.02
N PHE A 27 16.16 23.31 -53.45
CA PHE A 27 15.31 23.34 -54.65
C PHE A 27 16.12 23.14 -55.94
N GLU A 28 17.31 23.71 -56.06
CA GLU A 28 18.21 23.53 -57.21
C GLU A 28 18.66 22.05 -57.35
N TYR A 29 18.95 21.39 -56.24
CA TYR A 29 19.27 19.96 -56.20
C TYR A 29 18.07 19.06 -56.58
N ILE A 30 16.85 19.41 -56.15
CA ILE A 30 15.63 18.68 -56.52
C ILE A 30 15.24 18.95 -57.98
N ALA A 31 15.43 20.18 -58.47
CA ALA A 31 15.17 20.56 -59.86
C ALA A 31 16.17 19.94 -60.85
N GLY A 32 17.39 19.63 -60.40
CA GLY A 32 18.41 18.88 -61.16
C GLY A 32 18.08 17.40 -61.42
N MET A 33 17.00 16.87 -60.82
CA MET A 33 16.52 15.48 -60.98
C MET A 33 16.00 15.18 -62.41
N GLY A 34 15.91 16.19 -63.28
CA GLY A 34 15.57 16.03 -64.70
C GLY A 34 16.74 15.57 -65.60
N SER A 35 17.96 15.46 -65.07
CA SER A 35 19.14 15.02 -65.84
C SER A 35 19.44 13.54 -65.54
N ALA A 36 19.81 12.78 -66.58
CA ALA A 36 19.93 11.31 -66.55
C ALA A 36 20.79 10.79 -65.36
N PRO A 37 20.49 9.57 -64.84
CA PRO A 37 21.12 9.02 -63.62
C PRO A 37 22.65 8.94 -63.63
N ASP A 38 23.26 8.94 -64.81
CA ASP A 38 24.69 8.75 -65.04
C ASP A 38 25.44 10.03 -65.45
N ASP A 39 24.84 11.22 -65.34
CA ASP A 39 25.51 12.48 -65.66
C ASP A 39 26.56 12.85 -64.59
N PRO A 40 27.87 12.84 -64.91
CA PRO A 40 28.93 13.15 -63.95
C PRO A 40 28.92 14.60 -63.46
N ASN A 41 28.13 15.48 -64.11
CA ASN A 41 27.96 16.87 -63.72
C ASN A 41 26.71 17.12 -62.85
N ASN A 42 25.98 16.09 -62.44
CA ASN A 42 24.83 16.28 -61.56
C ASN A 42 25.30 16.81 -60.20
N PRO A 43 24.86 18.01 -59.78
CA PRO A 43 25.31 18.64 -58.55
C PRO A 43 24.98 17.83 -57.29
N LEU A 44 23.97 16.94 -57.33
CA LEU A 44 23.72 15.99 -56.25
C LEU A 44 24.82 14.93 -56.12
N THR A 45 25.30 14.39 -57.24
CA THR A 45 26.31 13.32 -57.24
C THR A 45 27.66 13.81 -56.77
N SER A 46 28.03 15.05 -57.10
CA SER A 46 29.29 15.66 -56.66
C SER A 46 29.30 15.95 -55.16
N VAL A 47 28.17 16.39 -54.61
CA VAL A 47 27.98 16.61 -53.17
C VAL A 47 27.95 15.27 -52.42
N MET A 48 27.22 14.26 -52.88
CA MET A 48 27.24 12.93 -52.28
C MET A 48 28.65 12.31 -52.28
N ALA A 49 29.41 12.52 -53.35
CA ALA A 49 30.80 12.08 -53.43
C ALA A 49 31.72 12.84 -52.44
N SER A 50 31.48 14.14 -52.19
CA SER A 50 32.25 14.90 -51.19
C SER A 50 31.98 14.41 -49.77
N TYR A 51 30.72 14.14 -49.43
CA TYR A 51 30.35 13.53 -48.15
C TYR A 51 30.99 12.14 -47.96
N ALA A 52 30.90 11.28 -48.98
CA ALA A 52 31.50 9.94 -48.93
C ALA A 52 33.02 9.99 -48.72
N ARG A 53 33.73 10.88 -49.43
CA ARG A 53 35.19 11.07 -49.26
C ARG A 53 35.54 11.60 -47.88
N TYR A 54 34.76 12.54 -47.36
CA TYR A 54 35.00 13.15 -46.07
C TYR A 54 34.90 12.13 -44.93
N TYR A 55 33.83 11.33 -44.89
CA TYR A 55 33.64 10.32 -43.84
C TYR A 55 34.55 9.10 -43.99
N ALA A 56 35.01 8.78 -45.20
CA ALA A 56 35.99 7.72 -45.42
C ALA A 56 37.39 8.11 -44.89
N THR A 57 37.76 9.37 -45.00
CA THR A 57 39.13 9.85 -44.68
C THR A 57 39.26 10.27 -43.21
N ASN A 58 38.22 10.90 -42.64
CA ASN A 58 38.32 11.56 -41.34
C ASN A 58 37.75 10.72 -40.19
N ASN A 59 38.39 9.57 -39.91
CA ASN A 59 38.02 8.73 -38.76
C ASN A 59 38.90 9.02 -37.55
N ILE A 60 38.52 10.03 -36.76
CA ILE A 60 39.26 10.43 -35.56
C ILE A 60 38.80 9.56 -34.38
N LYS A 61 39.72 8.78 -33.82
CA LYS A 61 39.51 7.99 -32.60
C LYS A 61 40.38 8.56 -31.49
N LEU A 62 39.78 8.83 -30.32
CA LEU A 62 40.49 9.25 -29.12
C LEU A 62 40.14 8.26 -28.00
N GLY A 63 41.15 7.57 -27.45
CA GLY A 63 40.94 6.60 -26.36
C GLY A 63 40.00 5.42 -26.68
N GLY A 64 39.93 5.00 -27.95
CA GLY A 64 39.04 3.91 -28.40
C GLY A 64 37.60 4.35 -28.71
N VAL A 65 37.25 5.61 -28.44
CA VAL A 65 35.94 6.19 -28.77
C VAL A 65 36.04 6.95 -30.10
N ARG A 66 35.09 6.71 -31.01
CA ARG A 66 34.99 7.42 -32.29
C ARG A 66 34.41 8.80 -32.02
N ILE A 67 35.18 9.86 -32.30
CA ILE A 67 34.67 11.23 -32.24
C ILE A 67 33.99 11.51 -33.59
N PRO A 68 32.68 11.81 -33.61
CA PRO A 68 31.99 12.16 -34.84
C PRO A 68 32.51 13.52 -35.36
N HIS A 69 33.37 13.47 -36.37
CA HIS A 69 33.81 14.64 -37.10
C HIS A 69 32.84 14.89 -38.26
N LEU A 70 32.04 15.96 -38.13
CA LEU A 70 30.95 16.29 -39.06
C LEU A 70 31.47 17.04 -40.27
N HIS A 71 30.77 16.91 -41.41
CA HIS A 71 31.08 17.70 -42.59
C HIS A 71 30.91 19.21 -42.28
N PRO A 72 31.76 20.10 -42.83
CA PRO A 72 31.60 21.54 -42.64
C PRO A 72 30.19 22.00 -43.00
N GLY A 73 29.51 22.69 -42.07
CA GLY A 73 28.12 23.15 -42.23
C GLY A 73 27.07 22.23 -41.60
N ASP A 74 27.43 21.04 -41.13
CA ASP A 74 26.54 20.19 -40.34
C ASP A 74 26.71 20.47 -38.84
N GLU A 75 25.60 20.50 -38.11
CA GLU A 75 25.57 20.70 -36.66
C GLU A 75 25.13 19.41 -35.95
N LEU A 76 25.90 18.97 -34.95
CA LEU A 76 25.51 17.85 -34.09
C LEU A 76 24.74 18.40 -32.91
N LYS A 77 23.42 18.20 -32.92
CA LYS A 77 22.58 18.46 -31.75
C LYS A 77 22.45 17.17 -30.95
N LEU A 78 23.15 17.14 -29.82
CA LEU A 78 22.94 16.12 -28.80
C LEU A 78 21.60 16.40 -28.12
N GLN A 79 20.56 15.69 -28.54
CA GLN A 79 19.27 15.71 -27.87
C GLN A 79 19.43 14.92 -26.56
N SER A 80 19.88 15.60 -25.51
CA SER A 80 19.81 15.00 -24.18
C SER A 80 18.32 14.77 -23.86
N ALA A 81 17.98 13.54 -23.49
CA ALA A 81 16.65 13.22 -23.00
C ALA A 81 16.46 13.92 -21.64
N GLN A 82 16.19 15.22 -21.67
CA GLN A 82 15.90 15.99 -20.47
C GLN A 82 14.59 15.43 -19.88
N ASN A 83 14.73 14.91 -18.67
CA ASN A 83 13.67 14.51 -17.74
C ASN A 83 13.08 13.10 -17.95
N SER A 84 13.90 12.05 -17.92
CA SER A 84 13.41 10.68 -17.69
C SER A 84 13.04 10.39 -16.23
N ASP A 85 13.49 11.22 -15.28
CA ASP A 85 13.35 10.93 -13.84
C ASP A 85 12.05 11.48 -13.20
N ASN A 86 11.39 12.44 -13.86
CA ASN A 86 10.25 13.17 -13.27
C ASN A 86 8.93 12.39 -13.25
N GLY A 87 8.84 11.19 -13.84
CA GLY A 87 7.60 10.39 -13.88
C GLY A 87 7.73 8.98 -13.32
N TYR A 88 8.94 8.53 -12.98
CA TYR A 88 9.14 7.15 -12.52
C TYR A 88 8.50 6.91 -11.15
N SER A 89 8.70 7.83 -10.19
CA SER A 89 8.13 7.70 -8.85
C SER A 89 6.59 7.74 -8.84
N GLU A 90 5.98 8.53 -9.73
CA GLU A 90 4.52 8.59 -9.89
C GLU A 90 3.97 7.31 -10.52
N LEU A 91 4.67 6.75 -11.51
CA LEU A 91 4.34 5.48 -12.12
C LEU A 91 4.45 4.33 -11.12
N GLU A 92 5.54 4.26 -10.35
CA GLU A 92 5.76 3.27 -9.32
C GLU A 92 4.65 3.31 -8.27
N LYS A 93 4.32 4.52 -7.79
CA LYS A 93 3.19 4.73 -6.85
C LYS A 93 1.86 4.28 -7.45
N ALA A 94 1.58 4.60 -8.71
CA ALA A 94 0.36 4.17 -9.39
C ALA A 94 0.29 2.64 -9.51
N LEU A 95 1.39 1.99 -9.89
CA LEU A 95 1.47 0.54 -10.01
C LEU A 95 1.24 -0.14 -8.65
N LEU A 96 1.91 0.33 -7.60
CA LEU A 96 1.72 -0.18 -6.24
C LEU A 96 0.27 -0.01 -5.75
N ARG A 97 -0.40 1.09 -6.11
CA ARG A 97 -1.83 1.29 -5.78
C ARG A 97 -2.73 0.27 -6.47
N TYR A 98 -2.48 -0.04 -7.75
CA TYR A 98 -3.25 -1.07 -8.45
C TYR A 98 -3.03 -2.47 -7.85
N ILE A 99 -1.79 -2.78 -7.49
CA ILE A 99 -1.45 -4.05 -6.82
C ILE A 99 -2.14 -4.11 -5.45
N ALA A 100 -2.10 -3.03 -4.67
CA ALA A 100 -2.74 -2.94 -3.35
C ALA A 100 -4.26 -3.18 -3.45
N ALA A 101 -4.92 -2.51 -4.42
CA ALA A 101 -6.34 -2.70 -4.69
C ALA A 101 -6.68 -4.15 -5.09
N GLY A 102 -5.83 -4.81 -5.87
CA GLY A 102 -6.00 -6.22 -6.24
C GLY A 102 -5.82 -7.19 -5.07
N LEU A 103 -4.95 -6.86 -4.12
CA LEU A 103 -4.67 -7.68 -2.94
C LEU A 103 -5.64 -7.42 -1.77
N GLY A 104 -6.44 -6.35 -1.82
CA GLY A 104 -7.35 -5.95 -0.76
C GLY A 104 -6.67 -5.27 0.43
N VAL A 105 -5.49 -4.69 0.21
CA VAL A 105 -4.71 -3.93 1.21
C VAL A 105 -4.55 -2.49 0.74
N SER A 106 -4.22 -1.59 1.67
CA SER A 106 -3.96 -0.21 1.31
C SER A 106 -2.55 0.01 0.75
N TYR A 107 -2.37 1.11 -0.01
CA TYR A 107 -1.06 1.47 -0.56
C TYR A 107 -0.02 1.63 0.55
N GLU A 108 -0.40 2.25 1.66
CA GLU A 108 0.49 2.51 2.78
C GLU A 108 0.99 1.20 3.42
N GLN A 109 0.09 0.22 3.56
CA GLN A 109 0.46 -1.09 4.10
C GLN A 109 1.34 -1.90 3.14
N LEU A 110 1.06 -1.82 1.84
CA LEU A 110 1.82 -2.55 0.83
C LEU A 110 3.23 -1.98 0.63
N SER A 111 3.32 -0.66 0.46
CA SER A 111 4.58 0.04 0.18
C SER A 111 5.37 0.38 1.45
N ARG A 112 4.73 0.31 2.63
CA ARG A 112 5.24 0.82 3.92
C ARG A 112 5.57 2.32 3.88
N ASP A 113 5.02 3.05 2.92
CA ASP A 113 5.18 4.49 2.79
C ASP A 113 3.99 5.22 3.42
N TYR A 114 4.26 5.87 4.56
CA TYR A 114 3.28 6.68 5.29
C TYR A 114 3.53 8.19 5.14
N SER A 115 4.40 8.60 4.21
CA SER A 115 4.87 10.00 4.08
C SER A 115 3.76 11.01 3.74
N GLN A 116 2.69 10.58 3.07
CA GLN A 116 1.60 11.44 2.57
C GLN A 116 0.28 11.20 3.31
N VAL A 117 0.31 10.59 4.50
CA VAL A 117 -0.87 10.04 5.16
C VAL A 117 -1.13 10.79 6.46
N SER A 118 -2.34 11.35 6.59
CA SER A 118 -2.81 11.95 7.84
C SER A 118 -3.28 10.88 8.83
N TYR A 119 -3.36 11.22 10.11
CA TYR A 119 -3.87 10.29 11.14
C TYR A 119 -5.25 9.69 10.78
N SER A 120 -6.19 10.51 10.29
CA SER A 120 -7.54 10.05 9.92
C SER A 120 -7.54 9.12 8.71
N SER A 121 -6.71 9.40 7.70
CA SER A 121 -6.58 8.55 6.52
C SER A 121 -5.84 7.24 6.83
N ALA A 122 -4.81 7.28 7.68
CA ALA A 122 -4.16 6.08 8.19
C ALA A 122 -5.14 5.18 8.95
N ARG A 123 -5.99 5.75 9.81
CA ARG A 123 -7.03 5.01 10.54
C ARG A 123 -8.07 4.40 9.62
N ALA A 124 -8.54 5.14 8.62
CA ALA A 124 -9.49 4.62 7.64
C ALA A 124 -8.88 3.45 6.83
N SER A 125 -7.66 3.63 6.34
CA SER A 125 -6.88 2.66 5.56
C SER A 125 -6.61 1.36 6.36
N ALA A 126 -6.22 1.49 7.64
CA ALA A 126 -6.05 0.36 8.54
C ALA A 126 -7.37 -0.38 8.82
N ASN A 127 -8.48 0.36 8.99
CA ASN A 127 -9.79 -0.22 9.25
C ASN A 127 -10.35 -1.02 8.07
N GLU A 128 -10.17 -0.50 6.85
CA GLU A 128 -10.57 -1.19 5.63
C GLU A 128 -9.81 -2.51 5.48
N SER A 129 -8.48 -2.45 5.61
CA SER A 129 -7.62 -3.62 5.54
C SER A 129 -7.94 -4.63 6.66
N TRP A 130 -8.23 -4.15 7.87
CA TRP A 130 -8.67 -5.00 8.98
C TRP A 130 -9.95 -5.76 8.65
N ARG A 131 -10.96 -5.10 8.06
CA ARG A 131 -12.21 -5.76 7.63
C ARG A 131 -11.93 -6.85 6.59
N TYR A 132 -11.04 -6.60 5.64
CA TYR A 132 -10.63 -7.60 4.66
C TYR A 132 -9.99 -8.83 5.34
N PHE A 133 -9.03 -8.60 6.24
CA PHE A 133 -8.38 -9.69 7.00
C PHE A 133 -9.35 -10.46 7.90
N MET A 134 -10.32 -9.80 8.53
CA MET A 134 -11.36 -10.48 9.32
C MET A 134 -12.23 -11.40 8.44
N GLY A 135 -12.57 -10.95 7.23
CA GLY A 135 -13.29 -11.78 6.25
C GLY A 135 -12.50 -13.04 5.90
N GLN A 136 -11.21 -12.88 5.54
CA GLN A 136 -10.31 -13.99 5.23
C GLN A 136 -10.12 -14.94 6.43
N ARG A 137 -9.91 -14.38 7.63
CA ARG A 137 -9.77 -15.16 8.87
C ARG A 137 -11.01 -16.01 9.14
N LYS A 138 -12.21 -15.44 8.98
CA LYS A 138 -13.46 -16.17 9.19
C LYS A 138 -13.64 -17.31 8.20
N PHE A 139 -13.28 -17.11 6.93
CA PHE A 139 -13.47 -18.10 5.88
C PHE A 139 -12.40 -19.18 5.86
N ILE A 140 -11.12 -18.82 5.99
CA ILE A 140 -10.00 -19.75 5.88
C ILE A 140 -9.73 -20.38 7.25
N ALA A 141 -9.20 -19.58 8.18
CA ALA A 141 -8.74 -20.08 9.48
C ALA A 141 -9.89 -20.58 10.35
N GLY A 142 -10.99 -19.82 10.43
CA GLY A 142 -12.16 -20.18 11.24
C GLY A 142 -12.83 -21.48 10.79
N ARG A 143 -12.89 -21.75 9.49
CA ARG A 143 -13.44 -23.02 9.00
C ARG A 143 -12.53 -24.19 9.34
N LEU A 144 -11.21 -24.06 9.10
CA LEU A 144 -10.24 -25.10 9.42
C LEU A 144 -10.24 -25.41 10.93
N ALA A 145 -10.17 -24.38 11.77
CA ALA A 145 -10.18 -24.52 13.22
C ALA A 145 -11.47 -25.19 13.71
N THR A 146 -12.64 -24.82 13.17
CA THR A 146 -13.92 -25.47 13.50
C THR A 146 -13.94 -26.95 13.10
N GLN A 147 -13.32 -27.35 11.98
CA GLN A 147 -13.22 -28.77 11.61
C GLN A 147 -12.34 -29.54 12.59
N MET A 148 -11.18 -28.99 12.96
CA MET A 148 -10.30 -29.60 13.95
C MET A 148 -11.00 -29.74 15.31
N PHE A 149 -11.70 -28.69 15.74
CA PHE A 149 -12.50 -28.70 16.96
C PHE A 149 -13.61 -29.74 16.92
N ALA A 150 -14.30 -29.89 15.78
CA ALA A 150 -15.36 -30.88 15.62
C ALA A 150 -14.84 -32.31 15.80
N CYS A 151 -13.69 -32.64 15.18
CA CYS A 151 -13.05 -33.95 15.35
C CYS A 151 -12.60 -34.19 16.80
N TRP A 152 -12.02 -33.17 17.44
CA TRP A 152 -11.62 -33.26 18.85
C TRP A 152 -12.84 -33.46 19.78
N LEU A 153 -13.90 -32.68 19.59
CA LEU A 153 -15.10 -32.73 20.42
C LEU A 153 -15.82 -34.07 20.29
N GLU A 154 -15.91 -34.60 19.07
CA GLU A 154 -16.44 -35.93 18.79
C GLU A 154 -15.73 -37.01 19.60
N GLU A 155 -14.39 -37.03 19.55
CA GLU A 155 -13.58 -37.98 20.32
C GLU A 155 -13.71 -37.79 21.83
N ALA A 156 -13.72 -36.53 22.30
CA ALA A 156 -13.86 -36.21 23.72
C ALA A 156 -15.21 -36.66 24.30
N LEU A 157 -16.28 -36.58 23.50
CA LEU A 157 -17.61 -37.06 23.86
C LEU A 157 -17.66 -38.60 23.88
N ILE A 158 -17.09 -39.27 22.87
CA ILE A 158 -17.07 -40.74 22.79
C ILE A 158 -16.26 -41.34 23.94
N ARG A 159 -15.11 -40.74 24.27
CA ARG A 159 -14.27 -41.19 25.40
C ARG A 159 -14.84 -40.83 26.77
N GLY A 160 -15.86 -39.99 26.85
CA GLY A 160 -16.42 -39.50 28.12
C GLY A 160 -15.50 -38.55 28.89
N VAL A 161 -14.55 -37.88 28.20
CA VAL A 161 -13.71 -36.81 28.81
C VAL A 161 -14.55 -35.57 29.07
N VAL A 162 -15.48 -35.28 28.15
CA VAL A 162 -16.43 -34.17 28.26
C VAL A 162 -17.83 -34.75 28.46
N THR A 163 -18.48 -34.35 29.54
CA THR A 163 -19.89 -34.69 29.77
C THR A 163 -20.77 -33.84 28.87
N ALA A 164 -21.53 -34.49 27.99
CA ALA A 164 -22.48 -33.83 27.11
C ALA A 164 -23.54 -33.06 27.93
N PRO A 165 -23.77 -31.75 27.68
CA PRO A 165 -24.90 -31.04 28.27
C PRO A 165 -26.24 -31.67 27.84
N ARG A 166 -27.27 -31.47 28.67
CA ARG A 166 -28.64 -31.84 28.29
C ARG A 166 -29.07 -30.98 27.10
N ALA A 167 -29.18 -31.60 25.93
CA ALA A 167 -29.62 -30.96 24.70
C ALA A 167 -30.78 -31.74 24.07
N ARG A 168 -31.62 -31.04 23.29
CA ARG A 168 -32.73 -31.65 22.55
C ARG A 168 -32.24 -32.61 21.45
N PHE A 169 -31.14 -32.25 20.79
CA PHE A 169 -30.55 -33.02 19.69
C PHE A 169 -29.18 -33.53 20.12
N SER A 170 -28.89 -34.79 19.78
CA SER A 170 -27.58 -35.39 19.98
C SER A 170 -26.51 -34.71 19.12
N PHE A 171 -25.24 -34.98 19.44
CA PHE A 171 -24.09 -34.48 18.67
C PHE A 171 -24.21 -34.86 17.18
N TRP A 172 -24.64 -36.08 16.87
CA TRP A 172 -24.76 -36.59 15.50
C TRP A 172 -25.89 -35.94 14.71
N GLU A 173 -27.00 -35.60 15.39
CA GLU A 173 -28.14 -34.94 14.76
C GLU A 173 -27.87 -33.45 14.48
N ALA A 174 -27.02 -32.80 15.28
CA ALA A 174 -26.80 -31.36 15.23
C ALA A 174 -25.33 -30.94 15.34
N ARG A 175 -24.42 -31.65 14.65
CA ARG A 175 -22.96 -31.45 14.75
C ARG A 175 -22.53 -29.99 14.60
N SER A 176 -23.12 -29.26 13.65
CA SER A 176 -22.80 -27.84 13.41
C SER A 176 -23.12 -26.94 14.59
N SER A 177 -24.23 -27.19 15.29
CA SER A 177 -24.63 -26.43 16.47
C SER A 177 -23.74 -26.74 17.67
N TRP A 178 -23.38 -28.01 17.84
CA TRP A 178 -22.47 -28.47 18.90
C TRP A 178 -21.04 -27.94 18.71
N CYS A 179 -20.57 -27.86 17.47
CA CYS A 179 -19.24 -27.38 17.13
C CYS A 179 -19.18 -25.87 16.85
N ARG A 180 -20.24 -25.11 17.14
CA ARG A 180 -20.25 -23.67 16.92
C ARG A 180 -19.31 -22.98 17.91
N ALA A 181 -18.16 -22.56 17.42
CA ALA A 181 -17.16 -21.81 18.17
C ALA A 181 -16.83 -20.49 17.45
N GLU A 182 -16.40 -19.50 18.24
CA GLU A 182 -15.81 -18.27 17.75
C GLU A 182 -14.30 -18.28 18.00
N TRP A 183 -13.53 -17.90 17.00
CA TRP A 183 -12.07 -18.00 17.02
C TRP A 183 -11.47 -16.61 17.16
N ILE A 184 -10.96 -16.32 18.35
CA ILE A 184 -10.21 -15.10 18.63
C ILE A 184 -8.82 -15.27 18.02
N GLY A 185 -8.37 -14.29 17.25
CA GLY A 185 -7.02 -14.25 16.71
C GLY A 185 -6.31 -12.98 17.14
N ALA A 186 -5.16 -12.68 16.53
CA ALA A 186 -4.42 -11.46 16.82
C ALA A 186 -5.35 -10.24 16.77
N GLY A 187 -5.25 -9.39 17.78
CA GLY A 187 -6.06 -8.18 17.95
C GLY A 187 -5.76 -7.10 16.93
N ARG A 188 -6.65 -6.12 16.87
CA ARG A 188 -6.46 -4.93 16.03
C ARG A 188 -5.42 -4.02 16.65
N MET A 189 -4.49 -3.52 15.84
CA MET A 189 -3.54 -2.50 16.27
C MET A 189 -4.27 -1.18 16.54
N ALA A 190 -4.12 -0.66 17.76
CA ALA A 190 -4.65 0.65 18.12
C ALA A 190 -3.74 1.76 17.62
N ILE A 191 -4.30 2.74 16.92
CA ILE A 191 -3.55 3.89 16.40
C ILE A 191 -3.54 5.03 17.45
N ASP A 192 -4.66 5.23 18.13
CA ASP A 192 -4.79 6.06 19.34
C ASP A 192 -5.42 5.22 20.43
N GLY A 193 -4.59 4.66 21.29
CA GLY A 193 -5.02 3.73 22.34
C GLY A 193 -6.06 4.35 23.29
N LEU A 194 -5.98 5.65 23.57
CA LEU A 194 -6.90 6.28 24.51
C LEU A 194 -8.30 6.40 23.92
N LYS A 195 -8.42 6.93 22.69
CA LYS A 195 -9.73 7.10 22.04
C LYS A 195 -10.41 5.76 21.78
N GLU A 196 -9.65 4.74 21.35
CA GLU A 196 -10.25 3.43 21.06
C GLU A 196 -10.70 2.69 22.33
N VAL A 197 -9.96 2.83 23.45
CA VAL A 197 -10.42 2.31 24.75
C VAL A 197 -11.66 3.06 25.24
N GLN A 198 -11.70 4.38 25.14
CA GLN A 198 -12.88 5.18 25.51
C GLN A 198 -14.11 4.81 24.66
N GLU A 199 -13.95 4.69 23.34
CA GLU A 199 -15.02 4.21 22.45
C GLU A 199 -15.53 2.83 22.89
N SER A 200 -14.64 1.93 23.32
CA SER A 200 -15.00 0.56 23.75
C SER A 200 -15.74 0.56 25.08
N VAL A 201 -15.30 1.36 26.06
CA VAL A 201 -15.99 1.55 27.34
C VAL A 201 -17.39 2.15 27.11
N MET A 202 -17.49 3.21 26.31
CA MET A 202 -18.78 3.82 25.98
C MET A 202 -19.73 2.84 25.27
N ARG A 203 -19.23 1.96 24.38
CA ARG A 203 -20.06 0.93 23.74
C ARG A 203 -20.60 -0.09 24.75
N ILE A 204 -19.80 -0.49 25.72
CA ILE A 204 -20.22 -1.43 26.78
C ILE A 204 -21.26 -0.75 27.68
N GLU A 205 -20.99 0.46 28.14
CA GLU A 205 -21.88 1.21 29.03
C GLU A 205 -23.22 1.57 28.36
N ALA A 206 -23.19 1.93 27.07
CA ALA A 206 -24.39 2.16 26.28
C ALA A 206 -25.17 0.87 25.94
N GLY A 207 -24.65 -0.31 26.28
CA GLY A 207 -25.27 -1.60 25.97
C GLY A 207 -25.22 -1.99 24.49
N LEU A 208 -24.36 -1.35 23.69
CA LEU A 208 -24.17 -1.67 22.27
C LEU A 208 -23.19 -2.83 22.05
N SER A 209 -22.40 -3.18 23.06
CA SER A 209 -21.39 -4.23 23.01
C SER A 209 -21.27 -4.99 24.32
N THR A 210 -20.43 -6.03 24.33
CA THR A 210 -20.13 -6.87 25.51
C THR A 210 -18.63 -6.89 25.76
N TYR A 211 -18.22 -7.20 27.00
CA TYR A 211 -16.80 -7.38 27.34
C TYR A 211 -16.11 -8.40 26.42
N GLU A 212 -16.80 -9.50 26.09
CA GLU A 212 -16.32 -10.53 25.17
C GLU A 212 -16.01 -9.96 23.78
N LYS A 213 -16.91 -9.16 23.20
CA LYS A 213 -16.71 -8.59 21.86
C LYS A 213 -15.58 -7.55 21.85
N GLU A 214 -15.52 -6.67 22.84
CA GLU A 214 -14.48 -5.64 22.89
C GLU A 214 -13.09 -6.24 23.18
N LEU A 215 -12.99 -7.24 24.07
CA LEU A 215 -11.74 -7.94 24.34
C LEU A 215 -11.30 -8.82 23.15
N ALA A 216 -12.24 -9.46 22.45
CA ALA A 216 -11.92 -10.19 21.22
C ALA A 216 -11.35 -9.29 20.11
N ILE A 217 -11.76 -8.01 20.04
CA ILE A 217 -11.14 -7.02 19.12
C ILE A 217 -9.67 -6.78 19.49
N MET A 218 -9.35 -6.78 20.79
CA MET A 218 -7.98 -6.71 21.31
C MET A 218 -7.22 -8.04 21.19
N GLY A 219 -7.90 -9.12 20.81
CA GLY A 219 -7.31 -10.46 20.68
C GLY A 219 -7.24 -11.24 21.99
N GLU A 220 -7.95 -10.79 23.03
CA GLU A 220 -7.93 -11.35 24.37
C GLU A 220 -9.23 -12.12 24.66
N ASP A 221 -9.14 -13.17 25.49
CA ASP A 221 -10.31 -13.88 26.03
C ASP A 221 -10.81 -13.19 27.31
N TYR A 222 -12.10 -12.83 27.33
CA TYR A 222 -12.71 -12.19 28.48
C TYR A 222 -12.68 -13.06 29.73
N GLN A 223 -12.78 -14.38 29.61
CA GLN A 223 -12.81 -15.27 30.77
C GLN A 223 -11.45 -15.30 31.48
N GLU A 224 -10.37 -15.27 30.71
CA GLU A 224 -9.01 -15.21 31.23
C GLU A 224 -8.75 -13.88 31.93
N ILE A 225 -9.10 -12.76 31.28
CA ILE A 225 -8.98 -11.43 31.86
C ILE A 225 -9.77 -11.30 33.16
N PHE A 226 -11.03 -11.75 33.18
CA PHE A 226 -11.86 -11.65 34.40
C PHE A 226 -11.33 -12.53 35.52
N ARG A 227 -10.87 -13.75 35.22
CA ARG A 227 -10.25 -14.64 36.20
C ARG A 227 -9.00 -13.98 36.81
N GLN A 228 -8.18 -13.37 35.96
CA GLN A 228 -6.97 -12.66 36.39
C GLN A 228 -7.31 -11.42 37.24
N GLN A 229 -8.28 -10.61 36.83
CA GLN A 229 -8.72 -9.43 37.59
C GLN A 229 -9.23 -9.81 38.99
N VAL A 230 -9.98 -10.90 39.12
CA VAL A 230 -10.46 -11.39 40.44
C VAL A 230 -9.27 -11.78 41.32
N LYS A 231 -8.32 -12.53 40.77
CA LYS A 231 -7.11 -12.95 41.48
C LYS A 231 -6.29 -11.75 41.95
N GLU A 232 -5.99 -10.81 41.05
CA GLU A 232 -5.26 -9.59 41.36
C GLU A 232 -5.97 -8.73 42.40
N THR A 233 -7.30 -8.66 42.33
CA THR A 233 -8.09 -7.91 43.32
C THR A 233 -7.99 -8.53 44.71
N GLN A 234 -8.01 -9.87 44.80
CA GLN A 234 -7.82 -10.57 46.08
C GLN A 234 -6.41 -10.39 46.62
N GLU A 235 -5.38 -10.52 45.78
CA GLU A 235 -3.98 -10.31 46.16
C GLU A 235 -3.73 -8.88 46.65
N ARG A 236 -4.30 -7.88 45.97
CA ARG A 236 -4.22 -6.47 46.39
C ARG A 236 -4.89 -6.25 47.75
N GLN A 237 -6.06 -6.84 47.97
CA GLN A 237 -6.76 -6.74 49.26
C GLN A 237 -5.94 -7.38 50.39
N GLN A 238 -5.33 -8.53 50.15
CA GLN A 238 -4.45 -9.20 51.12
C GLN A 238 -3.19 -8.38 51.41
N ALA A 239 -2.63 -7.72 50.39
CA ALA A 239 -1.48 -6.84 50.53
C ALA A 239 -1.82 -5.45 51.11
N GLY A 240 -3.09 -5.14 51.40
CA GLY A 240 -3.53 -3.83 51.87
C GLY A 240 -3.44 -2.72 50.81
N LEU A 241 -3.31 -3.07 49.53
CA LEU A 241 -3.27 -2.12 48.41
C LEU A 241 -4.67 -1.64 48.04
N PRO A 242 -4.85 -0.36 47.65
CA PRO A 242 -6.15 0.16 47.23
C PRO A 242 -6.65 -0.56 45.97
N ARG A 243 -7.97 -0.55 45.75
CA ARG A 243 -8.59 -1.12 44.56
C ARG A 243 -8.01 -0.48 43.28
N PRO A 244 -7.92 -1.22 42.16
CA PRO A 244 -7.56 -0.64 40.88
C PRO A 244 -8.49 0.53 40.53
N ALA A 245 -7.93 1.69 40.18
CA ALA A 245 -8.63 2.97 40.01
C ALA A 245 -9.42 3.07 38.70
N TRP A 246 -10.19 2.04 38.32
CA TRP A 246 -10.82 1.96 37.00
C TRP A 246 -12.29 2.38 36.91
N ILE A 247 -12.97 2.78 38.01
CA ILE A 247 -14.40 3.16 37.96
C ILE A 247 -14.76 4.43 38.77
N ALA A 248 -14.06 4.77 39.86
CA ALA A 248 -14.48 5.92 40.68
C ALA A 248 -13.77 7.24 40.31
N ASP A 249 -12.45 7.20 40.13
CA ASP A 249 -11.66 8.43 40.08
C ASP A 249 -11.67 9.09 38.69
N THR A 250 -11.68 8.30 37.61
CA THR A 250 -11.67 8.81 36.23
C THR A 250 -13.00 9.48 35.86
N TRP A 251 -14.13 8.89 36.23
CA TRP A 251 -15.46 9.47 36.05
C TRP A 251 -15.63 10.75 36.87
N GLN A 252 -15.18 10.77 38.14
CA GLN A 252 -15.19 11.98 38.95
C GLN A 252 -14.28 13.07 38.38
N GLN A 253 -13.11 12.71 37.83
CA GLN A 253 -12.22 13.65 37.16
C GLN A 253 -12.81 14.20 35.87
N GLN A 254 -13.46 13.37 35.04
CA GLN A 254 -14.16 13.82 33.84
C GLN A 254 -15.33 14.74 34.16
N ILE A 255 -16.19 14.39 35.13
CA ILE A 255 -17.29 15.26 35.58
C ILE A 255 -16.73 16.60 36.07
N LYS A 256 -15.66 16.59 36.87
CA LYS A 256 -14.98 17.82 37.34
C LYS A 256 -14.40 18.65 36.19
N ASN A 257 -13.85 18.00 35.16
CA ASN A 257 -13.28 18.69 34.01
C ASN A 257 -14.36 19.30 33.12
N THR A 258 -15.49 18.61 32.91
CA THR A 258 -16.63 19.14 32.16
C THR A 258 -17.25 20.35 32.88
N GLN A 259 -17.47 20.26 34.19
CA GLN A 259 -17.99 21.36 35.02
C GLN A 259 -17.07 22.59 35.00
N LYS A 260 -15.75 22.40 35.11
CA LYS A 260 -14.78 23.51 34.98
C LYS A 260 -14.83 24.18 33.61
N THR A 261 -15.03 23.40 32.55
CA THR A 261 -15.08 23.93 31.18
C THR A 261 -16.34 24.76 30.95
N GLU A 262 -17.47 24.32 31.50
CA GLU A 262 -18.74 25.07 31.49
C GLU A 262 -18.66 26.36 32.33
N GLU A 263 -18.07 26.31 33.52
CA GLU A 263 -17.84 27.50 34.35
C GLU A 263 -16.96 28.53 33.64
N THR A 264 -15.90 28.08 32.96
CA THR A 264 -14.98 28.96 32.21
C THR A 264 -15.62 29.57 30.96
N GLN A 265 -16.60 28.89 30.35
CA GLN A 265 -17.35 29.40 29.19
C GLN A 265 -18.54 30.29 29.58
N SER A 266 -19.02 30.18 30.82
CA SER A 266 -20.12 30.99 31.38
C SER A 266 -19.66 32.27 32.08
N ALA A 267 -18.36 32.46 32.28
CA ALA A 267 -17.80 33.67 32.86
C ALA A 267 -17.74 34.79 31.80
N PRO A 268 -18.38 35.96 32.03
CA PRO A 268 -18.36 37.10 31.11
C PRO A 268 -17.00 37.81 31.05
#